data_AF-A0A7S7NN77-F1
#
_entry.id   AF-A0A7S7NN77-F1
#
_cell.length_a   1.000
_cell.length_b   1.000
_cell.length_c   1.000
_cell.angle_alpha   90.00
_cell.angle_beta   90.00
_cell.angle_gamma   90.00
#
_symmetry.space_group_name_H-M   'P 1'
#
loop_
_entity.id
_entity.type
_entity.pdbx_description
1 polymer ?
#
loop_
_entity_poly.entity_id
_entity_poly.type
_entity_poly.pdbx_seq_one_letter_code
_entity_poly.pdbx_strand_id
1 'polypeptide(L)'
;MAVSDLYVAQFLLEATQAAQAPLEWQVEEGGSYFAHLNGVRLSLFHSRTMGWSGLCLSFSRGDEIAYIEEPRSVALFGRKFRNEDDQRLAMALKDLSRSVSAQCHARKLRAWDLRDSIRESLYRRILFPDADRR
;
A
#
# COMPACT_ATOMS: atom_id res chain seq x y z
N MET A 1 18.26 11.90 18.40
CA MET A 1 17.28 10.89 18.82
C MET A 1 16.99 10.01 17.63
N ALA A 2 17.00 8.69 17.76
CA ALA A 2 16.67 7.78 16.66
C ALA A 2 15.16 7.77 16.43
N VAL A 3 14.72 7.79 15.17
CA VAL A 3 13.31 7.65 14.79
C VAL A 3 12.92 6.18 14.96
N SER A 4 11.79 5.88 15.60
CA SER A 4 11.34 4.50 15.83
C SER A 4 10.53 3.94 14.65
N ASP A 5 10.61 2.63 14.45
CA ASP A 5 9.86 1.93 13.40
C ASP A 5 8.34 2.14 13.51
N LEU A 6 7.83 2.12 14.75
CA LEU A 6 6.42 2.38 15.03
C LEU A 6 5.99 3.77 14.53
N TYR A 7 6.81 4.79 14.81
CA TYR A 7 6.52 6.14 14.37
C TYR A 7 6.47 6.24 12.84
N VAL A 8 7.43 5.61 12.15
CA VAL A 8 7.45 5.57 10.67
C VAL A 8 6.21 4.86 10.12
N ALA A 9 5.83 3.71 10.69
CA ALA A 9 4.65 2.97 10.24
C ALA A 9 3.35 3.78 10.44
N GLN A 10 3.21 4.47 11.57
CA GLN A 10 2.06 5.35 11.85
C GLN A 10 2.01 6.54 10.90
N PHE A 11 3.14 7.21 10.67
CA PHE A 11 3.22 8.32 9.73
C PHE A 11 2.79 7.91 8.32
N LEU A 12 3.26 6.75 7.84
CA LEU A 12 2.87 6.24 6.52
C LEU A 12 1.40 5.82 6.45
N LEU A 13 0.84 5.28 7.54
CA LEU A 13 -0.58 4.97 7.63
C LEU A 13 -1.42 6.23 7.46
N GLU A 14 -1.11 7.27 8.23
CA GLU A 14 -1.77 8.58 8.14
C GLU A 14 -1.64 9.19 6.75
N ALA A 15 -0.42 9.18 6.18
CA ALA A 15 -0.18 9.68 4.82
C ALA A 15 -0.93 8.90 3.73
N THR A 16 -1.16 7.59 3.93
CA THR A 16 -1.93 6.76 3.01
C THR A 16 -3.43 7.05 3.10
N GLN A 17 -3.91 7.40 4.29
CA GLN A 17 -5.32 7.71 4.56
C GLN A 17 -5.68 9.18 4.32
N ALA A 18 -4.70 10.08 4.24
CA ALA A 18 -4.90 11.52 4.08
C ALA A 18 -5.66 11.87 2.79
N ALA A 19 -6.64 12.78 2.90
CA ALA A 19 -7.51 13.16 1.78
C ALA A 19 -6.84 14.13 0.77
N GLN A 20 -5.92 14.98 1.23
CA GLN A 20 -5.51 16.17 0.47
C GLN A 20 -4.15 16.02 -0.26
N ALA A 21 -3.35 15.01 0.12
CA ALA A 21 -2.12 14.61 -0.57
C ALA A 21 -1.78 13.14 -0.22
N PRO A 22 -2.62 12.18 -0.63
CA PRO A 22 -2.42 10.78 -0.28
C PRO A 22 -1.11 10.27 -0.86
N LEU A 23 -0.37 9.50 -0.07
CA LEU A 23 0.72 8.69 -0.59
C LEU A 23 0.15 7.75 -1.66
N GLU A 24 0.64 7.88 -2.89
CA GLU A 24 0.11 7.12 -4.03
C GLU A 24 0.77 5.75 -4.14
N TRP A 25 0.08 4.73 -3.64
CA TRP A 25 0.52 3.36 -3.78
C TRP A 25 0.12 2.76 -5.13
N GLN A 26 1.01 1.92 -5.64
CA GLN A 26 0.87 1.16 -6.86
C GLN A 26 1.08 -0.32 -6.56
N VAL A 27 0.42 -1.19 -7.34
CA VAL A 27 0.56 -2.65 -7.22
C VAL A 27 1.69 -3.10 -8.13
N GLU A 28 2.57 -3.94 -7.59
CA GLU A 28 3.63 -4.63 -8.32
C GLU A 28 3.24 -6.09 -8.62
N GLU A 29 3.98 -6.72 -9.52
CA GLU A 29 3.84 -8.15 -9.78
C GLU A 29 4.11 -8.96 -8.50
N GLY A 30 3.27 -9.96 -8.23
CA GLY A 30 3.35 -10.75 -6.99
C GLY A 30 2.58 -10.19 -5.80
N GLY A 31 1.86 -9.07 -5.96
CA GLY A 31 0.97 -8.53 -4.93
C GLY A 31 1.68 -7.70 -3.85
N SER A 32 2.92 -7.28 -4.12
CA SER A 32 3.57 -6.19 -3.39
C SER A 32 2.98 -4.85 -3.80
N TYR A 33 3.22 -3.85 -2.95
CA TYR A 33 2.85 -2.48 -3.21
C TYR A 33 4.08 -1.59 -3.13
N PHE A 34 4.12 -0.52 -3.92
CA PHE A 34 5.16 0.48 -3.81
C PHE A 34 4.62 1.91 -3.92
N ALA A 35 5.36 2.84 -3.34
CA ALA A 35 5.12 4.28 -3.45
C ALA A 35 6.47 5.02 -3.43
N HIS A 36 6.45 6.30 -3.82
CA HIS A 36 7.62 7.17 -3.69
C HIS A 36 7.28 8.34 -2.77
N LEU A 37 8.17 8.62 -1.83
CA LEU A 37 8.05 9.76 -0.93
C LEU A 37 9.42 10.42 -0.76
N ASN A 38 9.54 11.69 -1.12
CA ASN A 38 10.78 12.48 -0.96
C ASN A 38 12.04 11.79 -1.53
N GLY A 39 11.91 11.12 -2.68
CA GLY A 39 13.03 10.41 -3.32
C GLY A 39 13.37 9.04 -2.70
N VAL A 40 12.58 8.57 -1.73
CA VAL A 40 12.67 7.22 -1.16
C VAL A 40 11.59 6.34 -1.79
N ARG A 41 11.99 5.17 -2.28
CA ARG A 41 11.04 4.13 -2.68
C ARG A 41 10.60 3.35 -1.44
N LEU A 42 9.30 3.30 -1.24
CA LEU A 42 8.65 2.51 -0.20
C LEU A 42 8.10 1.26 -0.86
N SER A 43 8.36 0.09 -0.30
CA SER A 43 7.77 -1.17 -0.77
C SER A 43 7.20 -1.96 0.40
N LEU A 44 5.93 -2.34 0.28
CA LEU A 44 5.20 -3.13 1.27
C LEU A 44 4.86 -4.49 0.68
N PHE A 45 5.35 -5.55 1.30
CA PHE A 45 5.19 -6.91 0.81
C PHE A 45 5.07 -7.92 1.96
N HIS A 46 4.52 -9.10 1.64
CA HIS A 46 4.58 -10.23 2.55
C HIS A 46 5.89 -10.98 2.33
N SER A 47 6.73 -11.03 3.36
CA SER A 47 7.95 -11.84 3.34
C SER A 47 7.64 -13.22 3.92
N ARG A 48 8.16 -14.26 3.26
CA ARG A 48 8.04 -15.66 3.68
C ARG A 48 9.43 -16.27 3.71
N THR A 49 9.85 -16.68 4.90
CA THR A 49 11.08 -17.42 5.16
C THR A 49 10.74 -18.72 5.87
N MET A 50 11.69 -19.66 5.94
CA MET A 50 11.48 -20.99 6.53
C MET A 50 10.96 -20.99 7.98
N GLY A 51 11.10 -19.89 8.73
CA GLY A 51 10.63 -19.79 10.11
C GLY A 51 9.72 -18.58 10.39
N TRP A 52 9.35 -17.81 9.39
CA TRP A 52 8.57 -16.58 9.58
C TRP A 52 7.83 -16.16 8.31
N SER A 53 6.56 -15.78 8.48
CA SER A 53 5.76 -15.10 7.48
C SER A 53 5.18 -13.85 8.12
N GLY A 54 5.35 -12.69 7.49
CA GLY A 54 4.84 -11.43 8.01
C GLY A 54 4.97 -10.29 7.02
N LEU A 55 4.45 -9.13 7.40
CA LEU A 55 4.60 -7.91 6.61
C LEU A 55 6.03 -7.38 6.72
N CYS A 56 6.54 -6.88 5.60
CA CYS A 56 7.81 -6.18 5.52
C CYS A 56 7.61 -4.89 4.74
N LEU A 57 8.09 -3.80 5.32
CA LEU A 57 8.15 -2.48 4.71
C LEU A 57 9.62 -2.13 4.48
N SER A 58 10.02 -2.02 3.22
CA SER A 58 11.37 -1.61 2.86
C SER A 58 11.41 -0.17 2.36
N PHE A 59 12.53 0.48 2.64
CA PHE A 59 12.86 1.84 2.22
C PHE A 59 14.14 1.76 1.41
N SER A 60 14.14 2.28 0.18
CA SER A 60 15.36 2.33 -0.62
C SER A 60 15.62 3.68 -1.26
N ARG A 61 16.90 4.06 -1.27
CA ARG A 61 17.42 5.25 -1.95
C ARG A 61 18.81 4.95 -2.51
N GLY A 62 18.90 4.67 -3.81
CA GLY A 62 20.13 4.17 -4.41
C GLY A 62 20.51 2.82 -3.80
N ASP A 63 21.71 2.72 -3.24
CA ASP A 63 22.23 1.51 -2.59
C ASP A 63 21.84 1.39 -1.10
N GLU A 64 21.24 2.44 -0.52
CA GLU A 64 20.79 2.44 0.86
C GLU A 64 19.44 1.72 0.97
N ILE A 65 19.37 0.66 1.79
CA ILE A 65 18.14 -0.07 2.05
C ILE A 65 17.96 -0.29 3.55
N ALA A 66 16.75 -0.01 4.04
CA ALA A 66 16.31 -0.31 5.40
C ALA A 66 15.00 -1.10 5.38
N TYR A 67 14.72 -1.82 6.45
CA TYR A 67 13.54 -2.67 6.59
C TYR A 67 12.88 -2.47 7.96
N ILE A 68 11.55 -2.47 7.95
CA ILE A 68 10.71 -2.65 9.12
C ILE A 68 9.94 -3.95 8.93
N GLU A 69 10.18 -4.92 9.80
CA GLU A 69 9.53 -6.22 9.78
C GLU A 69 8.42 -6.29 10.84
N GLU A 70 7.33 -6.98 10.52
CA GLU A 70 6.30 -7.30 11.51
C GLU A 70 6.92 -8.10 12.68
N PRO A 71 6.80 -7.60 13.93
CA PRO A 71 7.35 -8.28 15.10
C PRO A 71 6.88 -9.74 15.20
N ARG A 72 7.83 -10.63 15.47
CA ARG A 72 7.54 -12.07 15.56
C ARG A 72 6.67 -12.37 16.76
N SER A 73 5.66 -13.21 16.55
CA SER A 73 4.85 -13.70 17.65
C SER A 73 5.69 -14.59 18.57
N VAL A 74 5.92 -14.17 19.81
CA VAL A 74 6.66 -14.96 20.81
C VAL A 74 5.63 -15.71 21.63
N ALA A 75 5.02 -16.76 21.08
CA ALA A 75 3.93 -17.51 21.72
C ALA A 75 4.37 -18.36 22.94
N LEU A 76 5.19 -17.79 23.82
CA LEU A 76 5.55 -18.34 25.12
C LEU A 76 4.59 -17.76 26.16
N PHE A 77 3.86 -18.63 26.86
CA PHE A 77 2.94 -18.27 27.96
C PHE A 77 1.79 -17.32 27.59
N GLY A 78 1.19 -17.49 26.40
CA GLY A 78 -0.05 -16.80 26.02
C GLY A 78 0.08 -15.32 25.66
N ARG A 79 1.28 -14.72 25.77
CA ARG A 79 1.56 -13.38 25.23
C ARG A 79 1.97 -13.52 23.77
N LYS A 80 1.30 -12.77 22.88
CA LYS A 80 1.57 -12.82 21.44
C LYS A 80 2.82 -11.99 21.06
N PHE A 81 3.10 -10.91 21.78
CA PHE A 81 4.20 -9.97 21.49
C PHE A 81 5.09 -9.77 22.71
N ARG A 82 6.33 -9.31 22.49
CA ARG A 82 7.32 -9.11 23.58
C ARG A 82 6.96 -7.94 24.48
N ASN A 83 6.46 -6.86 23.88
CA ASN A 83 6.05 -5.64 24.55
C ASN A 83 4.86 -4.99 23.81
N GLU A 84 4.36 -3.87 24.35
CA GLU A 84 3.23 -3.13 23.78
C GLU A 84 3.58 -2.45 22.45
N ASP A 85 4.82 -1.97 22.29
CA ASP A 85 5.27 -1.32 21.06
C ASP A 85 5.33 -2.29 19.88
N ASP A 86 5.76 -3.53 20.09
CA ASP A 86 5.74 -4.61 19.10
C ASP A 86 4.30 -4.89 18.65
N GLN A 87 3.35 -4.91 19.60
CA GLN A 87 1.94 -5.09 19.28
C GLN A 87 1.42 -3.91 18.47
N ARG A 88 1.73 -2.67 18.86
CA ARG A 88 1.32 -1.45 18.15
C ARG A 88 1.92 -1.40 16.75
N LEU A 89 3.18 -1.78 16.58
CA LEU A 89 3.86 -1.84 15.28
C LEU A 89 3.21 -2.89 14.37
N ALA A 90 2.96 -4.08 14.90
CA ALA A 90 2.28 -5.13 14.14
C ALA A 90 0.86 -4.71 13.70
N MET A 91 0.12 -3.97 14.54
CA MET A 91 -1.18 -3.41 14.17
C MET A 91 -1.05 -2.32 13.10
N ALA A 92 -0.12 -1.38 13.28
CA ALA A 92 0.13 -0.29 12.33
C ALA A 92 0.48 -0.81 10.93
N LEU A 93 1.35 -1.82 10.82
CA LEU A 93 1.71 -2.44 9.54
C LEU A 93 0.50 -3.13 8.88
N LYS A 94 -0.35 -3.80 9.66
CA LYS A 94 -1.57 -4.45 9.13
C LYS A 94 -2.58 -3.45 8.62
N ASP A 95 -2.80 -2.38 9.37
CA ASP A 95 -3.73 -1.33 8.96
C ASP A 95 -3.18 -0.57 7.75
N LEU A 96 -1.86 -0.35 7.68
CA LEU A 96 -1.21 0.17 6.48
C LEU A 96 -1.46 -0.74 5.28
N SER A 97 -1.22 -2.04 5.40
CA SER A 97 -1.47 -2.99 4.31
C SER A 97 -2.92 -2.99 3.83
N ARG A 98 -3.89 -2.88 4.75
CA ARG A 98 -5.31 -2.77 4.40
C ARG A 98 -5.63 -1.46 3.67
N SER A 99 -5.15 -0.32 4.18
CA SER A 99 -5.37 0.99 3.57
C SER A 99 -4.74 1.09 2.19
N VAL A 100 -3.52 0.57 2.02
CA VAL A 100 -2.83 0.49 0.72
C VAL A 100 -3.63 -0.34 -0.27
N SER A 101 -4.06 -1.55 0.12
CA SER A 101 -4.86 -2.43 -0.73
C SER A 101 -6.18 -1.77 -1.16
N ALA A 102 -6.89 -1.12 -0.21
CA ALA A 102 -8.13 -0.41 -0.49
C ALA A 102 -7.92 0.76 -1.47
N GLN A 103 -6.85 1.54 -1.29
CA GLN A 103 -6.50 2.65 -2.18
C GLN A 103 -6.23 2.14 -3.61
N CYS A 104 -5.40 1.11 -3.76
CA CYS A 104 -5.09 0.52 -5.06
C CYS A 104 -6.34 -0.08 -5.73
N HIS A 105 -7.20 -0.76 -4.97
CA HIS A 105 -8.44 -1.33 -5.48
C HIS A 105 -9.40 -0.25 -5.98
N ALA A 106 -9.61 0.81 -5.20
CA ALA A 106 -10.46 1.94 -5.59
C ALA A 106 -9.94 2.64 -6.86
N ARG A 107 -8.61 2.81 -6.98
CA ARG A 107 -7.99 3.35 -8.21
C ARG A 107 -8.26 2.45 -9.41
N LYS A 108 -8.13 1.14 -9.25
CA LYS A 108 -8.40 0.16 -10.31
C LYS A 108 -9.86 0.25 -10.77
N LEU A 109 -10.83 0.25 -9.85
CA LEU A 109 -12.24 0.38 -10.21
C LEU A 109 -12.52 1.65 -11.02
N ARG A 110 -12.04 2.81 -10.55
CA ARG A 110 -12.19 4.09 -11.28
C ARG A 110 -11.59 4.05 -12.69
N ALA A 111 -10.44 3.40 -12.85
CA ALA A 111 -9.81 3.24 -14.17
C ALA A 111 -10.63 2.36 -15.12
N TRP A 112 -11.30 1.33 -14.58
CA TRP A 112 -12.20 0.48 -15.34
C TRP A 112 -13.46 1.24 -15.76
N ASP A 113 -14.09 1.97 -14.83
CA ASP A 113 -15.28 2.79 -15.13
C ASP A 113 -14.99 3.83 -16.22
N LEU A 114 -13.83 4.49 -16.12
CA LEU A 114 -13.38 5.46 -17.13
C LEU A 114 -13.17 4.80 -18.49
N ARG A 115 -12.52 3.63 -18.52
CA ARG A 115 -12.30 2.86 -19.75
C ARG A 115 -13.62 2.48 -20.42
N ASP A 116 -14.59 2.03 -19.63
CA ASP A 116 -15.89 1.62 -20.15
C ASP A 116 -16.69 2.82 -20.68
N SER A 117 -16.62 3.97 -20.01
CA SER A 117 -17.18 5.23 -20.50
C SER A 117 -16.55 5.69 -21.82
N ILE A 118 -15.22 5.63 -21.94
CA ILE A 118 -14.51 5.95 -23.18
C ILE A 118 -14.95 4.98 -24.30
N ARG A 119 -15.03 3.68 -23.99
CA ARG A 119 -15.46 2.66 -24.95
C ARG A 119 -16.88 2.93 -25.46
N GLU A 120 -17.82 3.23 -24.57
CA GLU A 120 -19.20 3.57 -24.94
C GLU A 120 -19.23 4.83 -25.83
N SER A 121 -18.49 5.88 -25.46
CA SER A 121 -18.40 7.11 -26.26
C SER A 121 -17.91 6.84 -27.68
N LEU A 122 -16.87 6.01 -27.83
CA LEU A 122 -16.34 5.61 -29.14
C LEU A 122 -17.36 4.77 -29.93
N TYR A 123 -18.05 3.82 -29.30
CA TYR A 123 -19.08 3.03 -29.95
C TYR A 123 -20.24 3.88 -30.46
N ARG A 124 -20.69 4.86 -29.67
CA ARG A 124 -21.72 5.81 -30.12
C ARG A 124 -21.30 6.58 -31.36
N ARG A 125 -20.04 7.05 -31.41
CA ARG A 125 -19.50 7.76 -32.60
C ARG A 125 -19.41 6.88 -33.84
N ILE A 126 -19.07 5.59 -33.69
CA ILE A 126 -18.98 4.65 -34.82
C ILE A 126 -20.37 4.25 -35.33
N LEU A 127 -21.28 3.90 -34.41
CA LEU A 127 -22.60 3.36 -34.75
C LEU A 127 -23.61 4.45 -35.12
N PHE A 128 -23.43 5.67 -34.61
CA PHE A 128 -24.37 6.79 -34.80
C PHE A 128 -23.63 8.09 -35.19
N PRO A 129 -22.95 8.13 -36.35
CA PRO A 129 -22.10 9.27 -36.75
C PRO A 129 -22.87 10.59 -36.95
N ASP A 130 -24.19 10.55 -37.17
CA ASP A 130 -25.04 11.74 -37.38
C ASP A 130 -25.81 12.19 -36.12
N ALA A 131 -25.65 11.52 -34.97
CA ALA A 131 -26.34 11.89 -33.73
C ALA A 131 -25.83 13.21 -33.10
N ASP A 132 -24.59 13.61 -33.41
CA ASP A 132 -23.95 14.84 -32.90
C ASP A 132 -24.12 16.06 -33.86
N ARG A 133 -24.92 15.96 -34.94
CA ARG A 133 -25.11 17.02 -35.97
C ARG A 133 -26.37 17.89 -35.80
N ARG A 134 -26.96 17.97 -34.61
CA ARG A 134 -28.11 18.85 -34.34
C ARG A 134 -27.78 19.98 -33.38
#